data_AF-E0M490-F1
#
_entry.id   AF-E0M490-F1
#
_cell.length_a   1.000
_cell.length_b   1.000
_cell.length_c   1.000
_cell.angle_alpha   90.00
_cell.angle_beta   90.00
_cell.angle_gamma   90.00
#
_symmetry.space_group_name_H-M   'P 1'
#
loop_
_entity.id
_entity.type
_entity.pdbx_description
1 polymer ?
#
loop_
_entity_poly.entity_id
_entity_poly.type
_entity_poly.pdbx_seq_one_letter_code
_entity_poly.pdbx_strand_id
1 'polypeptide(L)'
;MDQPLNRKAFGDMLAFSEGTSTHPLTRMNGYDVIVTGLGEKQGEVFTDFSDHPFAHRRAKELNSHGLASTAAGRYQQLYRYWPAYKKQLNLPDFSPASQERLLDQLLKEQGAYADVLAGRIRTAIGKTNDIWASLTGSPYGQKTHAIETLLNAYQKAGGVITD
;
A
#
# COMPACT_ATOMS: atom_id res chain seq x y z
N MET A 1 5.11 -17.25 -7.43
CA MET A 1 3.83 -17.91 -7.13
C MET A 1 2.74 -17.09 -7.77
N ASP A 2 1.86 -17.73 -8.52
CA ASP A 2 0.72 -17.05 -9.11
C ASP A 2 -0.25 -16.67 -7.99
N GLN A 3 -0.57 -15.38 -7.86
CA GLN A 3 -1.49 -14.92 -6.83
C GLN A 3 -2.93 -15.16 -7.28
N PRO A 4 -3.86 -15.53 -6.37
CA PRO A 4 -5.28 -15.59 -6.73
C PRO A 4 -5.74 -14.26 -7.33
N LEU A 5 -6.55 -14.33 -8.40
CA LEU A 5 -6.98 -13.17 -9.19
C LEU A 5 -7.49 -12.00 -8.32
N ASN A 6 -8.40 -12.29 -7.39
CA ASN A 6 -8.97 -11.29 -6.50
C ASN A 6 -7.93 -10.67 -5.55
N ARG A 7 -6.95 -11.44 -5.07
CA ARG A 7 -5.86 -10.90 -4.25
C ARG A 7 -4.93 -10.01 -5.07
N LYS A 8 -4.58 -10.41 -6.29
CA LYS A 8 -3.81 -9.56 -7.18
C LYS A 8 -4.55 -8.24 -7.46
N ALA A 9 -5.84 -8.33 -7.81
CA ALA A 9 -6.67 -7.16 -8.10
C ALA A 9 -6.85 -6.23 -6.89
N PHE A 10 -6.94 -6.77 -5.67
CA PHE A 10 -6.97 -5.95 -4.45
C PHE A 10 -5.66 -5.19 -4.25
N GLY A 11 -4.51 -5.83 -4.47
CA GLY A 11 -3.21 -5.16 -4.44
C GLY A 11 -3.10 -4.06 -5.50
N ASP A 12 -3.59 -4.31 -6.72
CA ASP A 12 -3.60 -3.31 -7.79
C ASP A 12 -4.51 -2.10 -7.47
N MET A 13 -5.70 -2.35 -6.88
CA MET A 13 -6.59 -1.31 -6.38
C MET A 13 -5.96 -0.49 -5.28
N LEU A 14 -5.28 -1.14 -4.33
CA LEU A 14 -4.60 -0.46 -3.24
C LEU A 14 -3.44 0.40 -3.74
N ALA A 15 -2.65 -0.09 -4.68
CA ALA A 15 -1.58 0.66 -5.32
C ALA A 15 -2.11 1.92 -6.05
N PHE A 16 -3.26 1.79 -6.70
CA PHE A 16 -3.96 2.95 -7.29
C PHE A 16 -4.43 3.93 -6.21
N SER A 17 -5.01 3.41 -5.12
CA SER A 17 -5.56 4.20 -4.02
C SER A 17 -4.49 5.06 -3.35
N GLU A 18 -3.33 4.45 -3.08
CA GLU A 18 -2.14 5.09 -2.50
C GLU A 18 -1.37 5.94 -3.52
N GLY A 19 -1.82 6.01 -4.79
CA GLY A 19 -1.21 6.80 -5.85
C GLY A 19 0.16 6.28 -6.33
N THR A 20 0.52 5.04 -6.01
CA THR A 20 1.84 4.48 -6.30
C THR A 20 1.90 3.86 -7.70
N SER A 21 0.86 3.14 -8.14
CA SER A 21 0.85 2.51 -9.47
C SER A 21 0.74 3.52 -10.62
N THR A 22 0.24 4.72 -10.33
CA THR A 22 0.13 5.83 -11.30
C THR A 22 1.23 6.89 -11.11
N HIS A 23 2.20 6.67 -10.22
CA HIS A 23 3.26 7.64 -9.95
C HIS A 23 4.13 7.84 -11.21
N PRO A 24 4.36 9.08 -11.69
CA PRO A 24 5.01 9.31 -12.99
C PRO A 24 6.46 8.81 -13.06
N LEU A 25 7.12 8.69 -11.90
CA LEU A 25 8.49 8.21 -11.81
C LEU A 25 8.62 6.70 -11.62
N THR A 26 7.53 5.97 -11.33
CA THR A 26 7.64 4.53 -11.05
C THR A 26 8.14 3.77 -12.27
N ARG A 27 9.12 2.90 -12.04
CA ARG A 27 9.61 1.91 -13.01
C ARG A 27 9.25 0.49 -12.60
N MET A 28 8.67 0.35 -11.40
CA MET A 28 8.30 -0.92 -10.79
C MET A 28 6.84 -0.91 -10.33
N ASN A 29 5.90 -0.38 -11.13
CA ASN A 29 4.45 -0.45 -10.88
C ASN A 29 4.03 -0.07 -9.44
N GLY A 30 4.69 0.94 -8.88
CA GLY A 30 4.47 1.45 -7.53
C GLY A 30 5.39 0.88 -6.44
N TYR A 31 6.05 -0.26 -6.64
CA TYR A 31 6.89 -0.90 -5.60
C TYR A 31 8.11 -0.06 -5.18
N ASP A 32 8.49 0.92 -5.99
CA ASP A 32 9.63 1.81 -5.81
C ASP A 32 9.22 3.21 -5.29
N VAL A 33 7.94 3.49 -5.06
CA VAL A 33 7.47 4.85 -4.75
C VAL A 33 7.69 5.21 -3.28
N ILE A 34 8.19 6.41 -3.03
CA ILE A 34 8.26 7.02 -1.69
C ILE A 34 7.20 8.12 -1.61
N VAL A 35 6.59 8.26 -0.43
CA VAL A 35 5.68 9.36 -0.12
C VAL A 35 6.25 10.72 -0.55
N THR A 36 5.41 11.56 -1.15
CA THR A 36 5.79 12.91 -1.58
C THR A 36 5.85 13.84 -0.38
N GLY A 37 6.98 14.51 -0.18
CA GLY A 37 7.20 15.47 0.88
C GLY A 37 6.66 16.87 0.57
N LEU A 38 6.58 17.71 1.60
CA LEU A 38 6.19 19.11 1.48
C LEU A 38 7.13 19.85 0.51
N GLY A 39 6.55 20.50 -0.51
CA GLY A 39 7.30 21.26 -1.51
C GLY A 39 7.89 20.43 -2.65
N GLU A 40 7.78 19.10 -2.62
CA GLU A 40 8.24 18.23 -3.70
C GLU A 40 7.24 18.23 -4.87
N LYS A 41 7.69 18.62 -6.06
CA LYS A 41 6.84 18.70 -7.25
C LYS A 41 6.68 17.37 -8.00
N GLN A 42 7.69 16.49 -7.95
CA GLN A 42 7.76 15.27 -8.77
C GLN A 42 7.62 13.97 -7.98
N GLY A 43 7.61 14.04 -6.64
CA GLY A 43 7.73 12.86 -5.79
C GLY A 43 9.11 12.20 -5.88
N GLU A 44 9.23 10.98 -5.40
CA GLU A 44 10.50 10.25 -5.34
C GLU A 44 10.29 8.74 -5.51
N VAL A 45 11.25 8.08 -6.15
CA VAL A 45 11.35 6.62 -6.18
C VAL A 45 12.71 6.15 -5.68
N PHE A 46 12.78 4.94 -5.14
CA PHE A 46 14.04 4.29 -4.77
C PHE A 46 14.40 3.16 -5.74
N THR A 47 15.69 2.86 -5.86
CA THR A 47 16.19 1.82 -6.78
C THR A 47 16.85 0.65 -6.06
N ASP A 48 17.21 0.82 -4.78
CA ASP A 48 17.74 -0.25 -3.94
C ASP A 48 16.64 -0.87 -3.08
N PHE A 49 16.33 -2.14 -3.35
CA PHE A 49 15.33 -2.90 -2.64
C PHE A 49 15.92 -3.74 -1.49
N SER A 50 17.22 -3.65 -1.20
CA SER A 50 17.88 -4.43 -0.14
C SER A 50 17.25 -4.23 1.25
N ASP A 51 16.68 -3.05 1.48
CA ASP A 51 15.87 -2.75 2.66
C ASP A 51 14.82 -1.68 2.38
N HIS A 52 13.96 -1.41 3.36
CA HIS A 52 13.04 -0.29 3.29
C HIS A 52 13.82 1.03 3.17
N PRO A 53 13.46 1.95 2.25
CA PRO A 53 14.32 3.10 1.91
C PRO A 53 14.57 4.05 3.10
N PHE A 54 13.65 4.09 4.07
CA PHE A 54 13.80 4.86 5.32
C PHE A 54 14.65 4.19 6.42
N ALA A 55 15.24 3.00 6.18
CA ALA A 55 16.18 2.38 7.11
C ALA A 55 17.46 3.23 7.31
N HIS A 56 17.80 4.07 6.33
CA HIS A 56 19.05 4.84 6.30
C HIS A 56 18.83 6.35 6.07
N ARG A 57 17.61 6.85 6.26
CA ARG A 57 17.27 8.28 6.07
C ARG A 57 16.11 8.72 6.96
N ARG A 58 15.95 10.03 7.11
CA ARG A 58 14.89 10.64 7.92
C ARG A 58 13.54 10.57 7.20
N ALA A 59 12.46 10.62 7.99
CA ALA A 59 11.09 10.78 7.49
C ALA A 59 10.94 12.06 6.65
N LYS A 60 10.01 12.05 5.71
CA LYS A 60 9.62 13.24 4.94
C LYS A 60 8.56 14.03 5.69
N GLU A 61 8.76 15.33 5.83
CA GLU A 61 7.73 16.24 6.31
C GLU A 61 6.62 16.35 5.25
N LEU A 62 5.37 16.24 5.68
CA LEU A 62 4.18 16.29 4.83
C LEU A 62 3.46 17.64 4.94
N ASN A 63 3.67 18.37 6.03
CA ASN A 63 3.12 19.72 6.22
C ASN A 63 4.00 20.55 7.17
N SER A 64 3.74 21.86 7.22
CA SER A 64 4.44 22.81 8.10
C SER A 64 4.10 22.66 9.59
N HIS A 65 3.22 21.74 9.95
CA HIS A 65 2.77 21.49 11.32
C HIS A 65 3.44 20.26 11.94
N GLY A 66 4.52 19.76 11.32
CA GLY A 66 5.32 18.66 11.86
C GLY A 66 4.80 17.25 11.57
N LEU A 67 3.78 17.10 10.71
CA LEU A 67 3.39 15.78 10.22
C LEU A 67 4.52 15.24 9.33
N ALA A 68 5.01 14.04 9.62
CA ALA A 68 6.04 13.39 8.83
C ALA A 68 5.69 11.93 8.55
N SER A 69 6.17 11.39 7.43
CA SER A 69 5.92 10.01 7.01
C SER A 69 7.18 9.33 6.48
N THR A 70 7.19 8.01 6.66
CA THR A 70 8.19 7.10 6.10
C THR A 70 7.57 6.15 5.09
N ALA A 71 6.36 6.45 4.61
CA ALA A 71 5.64 5.58 3.68
C ALA A 71 6.44 5.34 2.40
N ALA A 72 6.60 4.06 2.04
CA ALA A 72 7.28 3.64 0.83
C ALA A 72 6.73 2.33 0.27
N GLY A 73 7.05 2.09 -1.00
CA GLY A 73 6.61 0.94 -1.76
C GLY A 73 5.17 1.04 -2.23
N ARG A 74 4.72 -0.04 -2.88
CA ARG A 74 3.45 -0.12 -3.60
C ARG A 74 2.24 0.13 -2.69
N TYR A 75 2.39 -0.21 -1.42
CA TYR A 75 1.36 -0.14 -0.40
C TYR A 75 1.69 0.88 0.70
N GLN A 76 2.61 1.80 0.43
CA GLN A 76 2.98 2.92 1.32
C GLN A 76 3.26 2.48 2.77
N GLN A 77 4.02 1.40 2.92
CA GLN A 77 4.36 0.80 4.21
C GLN A 77 5.20 1.77 5.04
N LEU A 78 4.89 1.90 6.33
CA LEU A 78 5.65 2.75 7.24
C LEU A 78 6.86 2.00 7.79
N TYR A 79 8.02 2.67 7.81
CA TYR A 79 9.26 2.08 8.32
C TYR A 79 9.14 1.59 9.77
N ARG A 80 8.36 2.27 10.62
CA ARG A 80 8.20 1.88 12.03
C ARG A 80 7.76 0.43 12.23
N TYR A 81 7.03 -0.14 11.26
CA TYR A 81 6.54 -1.52 11.31
C TYR A 81 7.42 -2.50 10.56
N TRP A 82 8.22 -2.00 9.60
CA TRP A 82 8.98 -2.83 8.70
C TRP A 82 9.95 -3.80 9.40
N PRO A 83 10.81 -3.39 10.37
CA PRO A 83 11.72 -4.31 11.04
C PRO A 83 11.02 -5.50 11.72
N ALA A 84 9.83 -5.27 12.31
CA ALA A 84 9.07 -6.32 12.96
C ALA A 84 8.57 -7.35 11.93
N TYR A 85 7.96 -6.89 10.83
CA TYR A 85 7.48 -7.80 9.79
C TYR A 85 8.60 -8.47 9.00
N LYS A 86 9.71 -7.76 8.74
CA LYS A 86 10.91 -8.34 8.10
C LYS A 86 11.39 -9.55 8.89
N LYS A 87 11.45 -9.43 10.23
CA LYS A 87 11.80 -10.54 11.13
C LYS A 87 10.72 -11.62 11.18
N GLN A 88 9.47 -11.25 11.44
CA GLN A 88 8.35 -12.18 11.61
C GLN A 88 8.13 -13.08 10.39
N LEU A 89 8.24 -12.50 9.19
CA LEU A 89 7.98 -13.20 7.94
C LEU A 89 9.27 -13.73 7.30
N ASN A 90 10.44 -13.51 7.90
CA ASN A 90 11.74 -13.82 7.31
C ASN A 90 11.85 -13.24 5.88
N LEU A 91 11.58 -11.93 5.75
CA LEU A 91 11.71 -11.22 4.47
C LEU A 91 13.18 -10.90 4.23
N PRO A 92 13.76 -11.29 3.09
CA PRO A 92 15.18 -11.05 2.82
C PRO A 92 15.48 -9.58 2.54
N ASP A 93 14.50 -8.82 2.06
CA ASP A 93 14.65 -7.50 1.45
C ASP A 93 13.30 -6.76 1.42
N PHE A 94 13.22 -5.59 0.79
CA PHE A 94 12.00 -4.84 0.52
C PHE A 94 11.51 -4.96 -0.94
N SER A 95 11.92 -6.03 -1.65
CA SER A 95 11.55 -6.30 -3.04
C SER A 95 10.03 -6.39 -3.25
N PRO A 96 9.53 -6.34 -4.51
CA PRO A 96 8.12 -6.56 -4.80
C PRO A 96 7.55 -7.82 -4.13
N ALA A 97 8.28 -8.94 -4.16
CA ALA A 97 7.83 -10.18 -3.52
C ALA A 97 7.69 -10.04 -1.99
N SER A 98 8.60 -9.33 -1.34
CA SER A 98 8.53 -9.06 0.11
C SER A 98 7.37 -8.11 0.46
N GLN A 99 7.11 -7.09 -0.36
CA GLN A 99 5.97 -6.18 -0.18
C GLN A 99 4.63 -6.91 -0.36
N GLU A 100 4.54 -7.85 -1.32
CA GLU A 100 3.34 -8.70 -1.51
C GLU A 100 3.09 -9.61 -0.30
N ARG A 101 4.14 -10.23 0.25
CA ARG A 101 4.04 -11.07 1.45
C ARG A 101 3.61 -10.26 2.68
N LEU A 102 4.08 -9.03 2.79
CA LEU A 102 3.65 -8.11 3.85
C LEU A 102 2.17 -7.72 3.68
N LEU A 103 1.71 -7.40 2.47
CA LEU A 103 0.30 -7.15 2.21
C LEU A 103 -0.57 -8.34 2.63
N ASP A 104 -0.18 -9.57 2.29
CA ASP A 104 -0.90 -10.78 2.72
C ASP A 104 -0.96 -10.91 4.24
N GLN A 105 0.12 -10.58 4.95
CA GLN A 105 0.14 -10.63 6.41
C GLN A 105 -0.80 -9.59 7.03
N LEU A 106 -0.76 -8.34 6.55
CA LEU A 106 -1.63 -7.27 7.04
C LEU A 106 -3.12 -7.59 6.80
N LEU A 107 -3.45 -8.14 5.63
CA LEU A 107 -4.80 -8.60 5.33
C LEU A 107 -5.26 -9.73 6.27
N LYS A 108 -4.36 -10.63 6.67
CA LYS A 108 -4.68 -11.71 7.62
C LYS A 108 -4.92 -11.15 9.02
N GLU A 109 -4.08 -10.23 9.47
CA GLU A 109 -4.21 -9.60 10.79
C GLU A 109 -5.48 -8.76 10.92
N GLN A 110 -5.92 -8.12 9.83
CA GLN A 110 -7.21 -7.42 9.78
C GLN A 110 -8.42 -8.34 9.53
N GLY A 111 -8.21 -9.66 9.41
CA GLY A 111 -9.27 -10.61 9.09
C GLY A 111 -9.95 -10.35 7.74
N ALA A 112 -9.26 -9.68 6.81
CA ALA A 112 -9.74 -9.29 5.49
C ALA A 112 -9.28 -10.25 4.38
N TYR A 113 -8.26 -11.08 4.62
CA TYR A 113 -7.67 -11.93 3.59
C TYR A 113 -8.68 -12.88 2.94
N ALA A 114 -9.53 -13.54 3.74
CA ALA A 114 -10.57 -14.43 3.23
C ALA A 114 -11.66 -13.68 2.45
N ASP A 115 -11.96 -12.43 2.83
CA ASP A 115 -12.90 -11.56 2.11
C ASP A 115 -12.34 -11.16 0.76
N VAL A 116 -11.07 -10.75 0.72
CA VAL A 116 -10.35 -10.45 -0.53
C VAL A 116 -10.38 -11.65 -1.47
N LEU A 117 -10.03 -12.84 -0.99
CA LEU A 117 -10.06 -14.04 -1.83
C LEU A 117 -11.46 -14.34 -2.39
N ALA A 118 -12.49 -14.13 -1.57
CA ALA A 118 -13.87 -14.36 -1.95
C ALA A 118 -14.49 -13.24 -2.83
N GLY A 119 -13.81 -12.11 -3.02
CA GLY A 119 -14.36 -10.97 -3.76
C GLY A 119 -15.28 -10.06 -2.93
N ARG A 120 -15.28 -10.19 -1.59
CA ARG A 120 -16.03 -9.33 -0.66
C ARG A 120 -15.24 -8.04 -0.37
N ILE A 121 -15.12 -7.20 -1.39
CA ILE A 121 -14.18 -6.06 -1.40
C ILE A 121 -14.68 -4.88 -0.58
N ARG A 122 -15.99 -4.64 -0.51
CA ARG A 122 -16.53 -3.58 0.38
C ARG A 122 -16.19 -3.90 1.83
N THR A 123 -16.41 -5.16 2.21
CA THR A 123 -16.05 -5.68 3.54
C THR A 123 -14.55 -5.57 3.80
N ALA A 124 -13.72 -6.01 2.85
CA ALA A 124 -12.26 -5.96 2.99
C ALA A 124 -11.75 -4.52 3.16
N ILE A 125 -12.25 -3.55 2.37
CA ILE A 125 -11.88 -2.13 2.50
C ILE A 125 -12.25 -1.60 3.89
N GLY A 126 -13.46 -1.91 4.37
CA GLY A 126 -13.90 -1.49 5.70
C GLY A 126 -13.03 -2.05 6.84
N LYS A 127 -12.49 -3.27 6.67
CA LYS A 127 -11.59 -3.91 7.64
C LYS A 127 -10.16 -3.37 7.62
N THR A 128 -9.76 -2.68 6.56
CA THR A 128 -8.36 -2.27 6.37
C THR A 128 -8.15 -0.76 6.28
N ASN A 129 -9.20 0.04 6.47
CA ASN A 129 -9.13 1.49 6.33
C ASN A 129 -8.35 2.19 7.45
N ASP A 130 -8.02 1.48 8.52
CA ASP A 130 -7.12 1.90 9.59
C ASP A 130 -5.65 1.62 9.25
N ILE A 131 -5.32 0.84 8.22
CA ILE A 131 -3.94 0.66 7.75
C ILE A 131 -3.60 1.69 6.68
N TRP A 132 -4.50 1.85 5.69
CA TRP A 132 -4.25 2.66 4.50
C TRP A 132 -5.10 3.91 4.47
N ALA A 133 -4.44 5.06 4.60
CA ALA A 133 -5.12 6.33 4.83
C ALA A 133 -5.96 6.81 3.64
N SER A 134 -5.67 6.30 2.43
CA SER A 134 -6.42 6.65 1.22
C SER A 134 -7.76 5.92 1.09
N LEU A 135 -7.99 4.86 1.87
CA LEU A 135 -9.21 4.05 1.81
C LEU A 135 -10.41 4.79 2.42
N THR A 136 -11.59 4.54 1.87
CA THR A 136 -12.85 5.10 2.37
C THR A 136 -13.05 4.75 3.85
N GLY A 137 -13.39 5.76 4.66
CA GLY A 137 -13.65 5.58 6.09
C GLY A 137 -12.39 5.58 6.97
N SER A 138 -11.21 5.82 6.39
CA SER A 138 -9.96 6.01 7.14
C SER A 138 -10.10 7.10 8.22
N PRO A 139 -9.61 6.88 9.45
CA PRO A 139 -9.77 7.81 10.56
C PRO A 139 -8.76 8.95 10.56
N TYR A 140 -7.80 8.96 9.62
CA TYR A 140 -6.61 9.83 9.70
C TYR A 140 -6.82 11.28 9.22
N GLY A 141 -8.04 11.63 8.79
CA GLY A 141 -8.37 12.98 8.30
C GLY A 141 -7.72 13.37 6.97
N GLN A 142 -6.95 12.46 6.36
CA GLN A 142 -6.42 12.59 5.01
C GLN A 142 -7.54 12.40 3.97
N LYS A 143 -7.34 12.93 2.77
CA LYS A 143 -8.29 12.74 1.67
C LYS A 143 -8.40 11.25 1.33
N THR A 144 -9.59 10.70 1.43
CA THR A 144 -9.90 9.33 1.02
C THR A 144 -10.50 9.29 -0.38
N HIS A 145 -10.45 8.14 -1.04
CA HIS A 145 -11.26 7.87 -2.22
C HIS A 145 -12.71 7.57 -1.84
N ALA A 146 -13.64 7.78 -2.78
CA ALA A 146 -14.99 7.23 -2.69
C ALA A 146 -14.95 5.71 -2.92
N ILE A 147 -15.85 4.96 -2.26
CA ILE A 147 -15.85 3.50 -2.34
C ILE A 147 -15.98 3.01 -3.79
N GLU A 148 -16.85 3.64 -4.59
CA GLU A 148 -17.06 3.28 -6.00
C GLU A 148 -15.81 3.50 -6.85
N THR A 149 -14.97 4.50 -6.53
CA THR A 149 -13.68 4.68 -7.22
C THR A 149 -12.76 3.49 -7.01
N LEU A 150 -12.71 2.97 -5.77
CA LEU A 150 -11.88 1.82 -5.41
C LEU A 150 -12.39 0.53 -6.07
N LEU A 151 -13.70 0.31 -6.05
CA LEU A 151 -14.31 -0.86 -6.66
C LEU A 151 -14.14 -0.89 -8.18
N ASN A 152 -14.25 0.27 -8.83
CA ASN A 152 -13.95 0.39 -10.26
C ASN A 152 -12.48 0.08 -10.56
N ALA A 153 -11.54 0.54 -9.73
CA ALA A 153 -10.12 0.21 -9.89
C ALA A 153 -9.87 -1.30 -9.71
N TYR A 154 -10.51 -1.92 -8.72
CA TYR A 154 -10.45 -3.37 -8.46
C TYR A 154 -10.98 -4.20 -9.64
N GLN A 155 -12.15 -3.84 -10.19
CA GLN A 155 -12.71 -4.55 -11.36
C GLN A 155 -11.86 -4.36 -12.61
N LYS A 156 -11.32 -3.16 -12.85
CA LYS A 156 -10.37 -2.92 -13.96
C LYS A 156 -9.10 -3.75 -13.84
N ALA A 157 -8.68 -4.08 -12.61
CA ALA A 157 -7.57 -4.99 -12.36
C ALA A 157 -7.93 -6.49 -12.54
N GLY A 158 -9.17 -6.79 -12.93
CA GLY A 158 -9.68 -8.14 -13.19
C GLY A 158 -10.35 -8.81 -11.99
N GLY A 159 -10.53 -8.09 -10.88
CA GLY A 159 -11.17 -8.64 -9.70
C GLY A 159 -12.69 -8.83 -9.87
N VAL A 160 -13.23 -9.87 -9.24
CA VAL A 160 -14.68 -10.13 -9.20
C VAL A 160 -15.22 -9.70 -7.84
N ILE A 161 -16.31 -8.92 -7.84
CA ILE A 161 -16.98 -8.45 -6.62
C ILE A 161 -18.15 -9.38 -6.32
N THR A 162 -18.34 -9.72 -5.05
CA THR A 162 -19.44 -10.57 -4.57
C THR A 162 -20.26 -9.93 -3.45
N ASP A 163 -19.89 -8.73 -2.99
CA ASP A 163 -20.57 -7.97 -1.93
C ASP A 163 -20.93 -6.53 -2.33
#